data_AF-A0AAZ1XKF0-F1
#
_entry.id   AF-A0AAZ1XKF0-F1
#
_cell.length_a   1.000
_cell.length_b   1.000
_cell.length_c   1.000
_cell.angle_alpha   90.00
_cell.angle_beta   90.00
_cell.angle_gamma   90.00
#
_symmetry.space_group_name_H-M   'P 1'
#
loop_
_entity.id
_entity.type
_entity.pdbx_description
1 polymer ?
#
loop_
_entity_poly.entity_id
_entity_poly.type
_entity_poly.pdbx_seq_one_letter_code
_entity_poly.pdbx_strand_id
1 'polypeptide(L)'
;WSKNLTEEDEGCYRCLFNTYPEGAFIGRTCLQLYELHEPVVDVRESNSTAEWVVSCSATGRPAPTVTLSVSQQDLSFSQYNTVSVSNTNATFTVTTTAVLSGSRKHSTQVGCAARVLSAPHREVMVMIHDDDGDDDDGDDDGDGLNEKSGSYHRNLVLRISVIVVSVLLVVCVFFAPLIFLQLRKKTQSSLSHRETVKILEITIRDNQEHETPSVNQSENRLKKWRPPETN
;
A
#
# COMPACT_ATOMS: atom_id res chain seq x y z
N TRP A 1 -2.46 -23.99 -6.24
CA TRP A 1 -2.42 -24.47 -4.85
C TRP A 1 -1.09 -24.12 -4.23
N SER A 2 -0.96 -22.92 -3.68
CA SER A 2 0.10 -22.60 -2.72
C SER A 2 -0.48 -22.85 -1.32
N LYS A 3 -0.02 -23.90 -0.64
CA LYS A 3 -0.12 -23.92 0.82
C LYS A 3 0.84 -22.87 1.38
N ASN A 4 0.50 -22.26 2.50
CA ASN A 4 1.53 -21.68 3.36
C ASN A 4 2.32 -22.86 3.93
N LEU A 5 3.64 -22.86 3.71
CA LEU A 5 4.56 -23.80 4.32
C LEU A 5 5.09 -23.18 5.62
N THR A 6 5.34 -24.01 6.64
CA THR A 6 5.97 -23.58 7.90
C THR A 6 7.37 -24.17 8.03
N GLU A 7 8.16 -23.69 8.99
CA GLU A 7 9.47 -24.28 9.30
C GLU A 7 9.36 -25.78 9.71
N GLU A 8 8.20 -26.22 10.19
CA GLU A 8 7.90 -27.62 10.51
C GLU A 8 7.69 -28.50 9.25
N ASP A 9 7.49 -27.90 8.07
CA ASP A 9 7.48 -28.59 6.78
C ASP A 9 8.92 -28.80 6.21
N GLU A 10 9.98 -28.29 6.86
CA GLU A 10 11.35 -28.63 6.46
C GLU A 10 11.70 -30.08 6.81
N GLY A 11 12.20 -30.84 5.84
CA GLY A 11 12.60 -32.21 6.08
C GLY A 11 12.66 -33.11 4.84
N CYS A 12 13.14 -34.33 5.05
CA CYS A 12 13.28 -35.32 3.99
C CYS A 12 12.18 -36.38 4.03
N TYR A 13 11.13 -36.15 3.25
CA TYR A 13 9.99 -37.05 3.09
C TYR A 13 10.35 -38.29 2.26
N ARG A 14 9.82 -39.45 2.68
CA ARG A 14 9.95 -40.71 1.96
C ARG A 14 8.61 -41.06 1.30
N CYS A 15 8.62 -41.30 0.00
CA CYS A 15 7.43 -41.62 -0.78
C CYS A 15 7.48 -43.10 -1.19
N LEU A 16 6.41 -43.85 -0.95
CA LEU A 16 6.26 -45.22 -1.43
C LEU A 16 5.41 -45.21 -2.70
N PHE A 17 5.99 -45.63 -3.82
CA PHE A 17 5.32 -45.73 -5.12
C PHE A 17 5.13 -47.21 -5.44
N ASN A 18 3.89 -47.64 -5.62
CA ASN A 18 3.57 -49.00 -6.07
C ASN A 18 3.22 -48.96 -7.57
N THR A 19 4.01 -49.66 -8.38
CA THR A 19 3.85 -49.79 -9.84
C THR A 19 3.71 -51.25 -10.22
N TYR A 20 2.97 -51.56 -11.27
CA TYR A 20 2.76 -52.94 -11.74
C TYR A 20 3.21 -53.05 -13.20
N PRO A 21 4.03 -54.06 -13.55
CA PRO A 21 4.47 -55.21 -12.73
C PRO A 21 5.67 -54.98 -11.79
N GLU A 22 6.27 -53.79 -11.75
CA GLU A 22 7.63 -53.58 -11.22
C GLU A 22 7.76 -53.66 -9.68
N GLY A 23 6.67 -53.54 -8.93
CA GLY A 23 6.65 -53.61 -7.47
C GLY A 23 6.68 -52.25 -6.77
N ALA A 24 7.32 -52.20 -5.60
CA ALA A 24 7.30 -51.03 -4.71
C ALA A 24 8.65 -50.31 -4.66
N PHE A 25 8.67 -49.04 -5.07
CA PHE A 25 9.84 -48.17 -5.03
C PHE A 25 9.73 -47.14 -3.91
N ILE A 26 10.85 -46.87 -3.22
CA ILE A 26 10.93 -45.82 -2.19
C ILE A 26 11.71 -44.64 -2.74
N GLY A 27 11.01 -43.55 -3.05
CA GLY A 27 11.62 -42.25 -3.32
C GLY A 27 11.95 -41.50 -2.02
N ARG A 28 12.92 -40.58 -2.10
CA ARG A 28 13.19 -39.57 -1.08
C ARG A 28 13.19 -38.21 -1.76
N THR A 29 12.43 -37.28 -1.21
CA THR A 29 12.52 -35.84 -1.52
C THR A 29 12.91 -35.10 -0.25
N CYS A 30 13.45 -33.89 -0.37
CA CYS A 30 13.72 -33.04 0.77
C CYS A 30 13.22 -31.63 0.48
N LEU A 31 12.41 -31.09 1.39
CA LEU A 31 11.93 -29.72 1.39
C LEU A 31 12.82 -28.88 2.31
N GLN A 32 13.24 -27.73 1.81
CA GLN A 32 13.93 -26.68 2.54
C GLN A 32 13.28 -25.36 2.14
N LEU A 33 13.08 -24.47 3.10
CA LEU A 33 12.56 -23.13 2.89
C LEU A 33 13.73 -22.15 2.81
N TYR A 34 13.58 -21.16 1.93
CA TYR A 34 14.54 -20.06 1.82
C TYR A 34 13.88 -18.74 2.13
N GLU A 35 14.50 -18.01 3.04
CA GLU A 35 14.05 -16.71 3.48
C GLU A 35 15.09 -15.65 3.09
N LEU A 36 14.59 -14.50 2.65
CA LEU A 36 15.40 -13.33 2.38
C LEU A 36 14.56 -12.10 2.68
N HIS A 37 14.98 -11.33 3.68
CA HIS A 37 14.44 -10.00 3.95
C HIS A 37 15.02 -8.98 2.98
N GLU A 38 14.42 -7.79 2.95
CA GLU A 38 14.89 -6.68 2.13
C GLU A 38 16.25 -6.18 2.63
N PRO A 39 17.26 -5.98 1.75
CA PRO A 39 18.56 -5.48 2.17
C PRO A 39 18.45 -4.02 2.64
N VAL A 40 19.07 -3.72 3.77
CA VAL A 40 19.16 -2.36 4.33
C VAL A 40 20.48 -1.76 3.89
N VAL A 41 20.43 -0.57 3.28
CA VAL A 41 21.61 0.21 2.86
C VAL A 41 21.75 1.43 3.76
N ASP A 42 22.96 1.63 4.27
CA ASP A 42 23.41 2.76 5.07
C ASP A 42 24.58 3.42 4.32
N VAL A 43 24.57 4.75 4.21
CA VAL A 43 25.59 5.53 3.49
C VAL A 43 26.06 6.65 4.41
N ARG A 44 27.37 6.72 4.60
CA ARG A 44 28.01 7.60 5.59
C ARG A 44 29.17 8.33 4.93
N GLU A 45 29.36 9.60 5.29
CA GLU A 45 30.60 10.30 4.92
C GLU A 45 31.81 9.59 5.57
N SER A 46 32.97 9.66 4.91
CA SER A 46 34.24 9.19 5.47
C SER A 46 35.04 10.35 6.07
N ASN A 47 36.27 10.07 6.54
CA ASN A 47 37.22 11.14 6.93
C ASN A 47 37.80 11.92 5.72
N SER A 48 37.30 11.68 4.51
CA SER A 48 37.83 12.16 3.23
C SER A 48 36.70 12.73 2.38
N THR A 49 36.81 14.01 1.99
CA THR A 49 35.75 14.81 1.33
C THR A 49 35.39 14.40 -0.10
N ALA A 50 35.91 13.25 -0.56
CA ALA A 50 35.66 12.68 -1.88
C ALA A 50 35.30 11.17 -1.83
N GLU A 51 35.08 10.62 -0.62
CA GLU A 51 34.87 9.18 -0.40
C GLU A 51 33.74 8.92 0.60
N TRP A 52 32.86 7.97 0.26
CA TRP A 52 31.72 7.56 1.08
C TRP A 52 31.89 6.13 1.57
N VAL A 53 31.50 5.84 2.81
CA VAL A 53 31.39 4.48 3.32
C VAL A 53 29.98 3.97 3.09
N VAL A 54 29.83 3.01 2.18
CA VAL A 54 28.57 2.32 1.94
C VAL A 54 28.56 1.01 2.73
N SER A 55 27.50 0.78 3.47
CA SER A 55 27.23 -0.46 4.21
C SER A 55 25.91 -1.04 3.73
N CYS A 56 25.90 -2.33 3.38
CA CYS A 56 24.65 -3.05 3.13
C CYS A 56 24.56 -4.30 4.00
N SER A 57 23.44 -4.44 4.70
CA SER A 57 23.09 -5.59 5.53
C SER A 57 21.90 -6.33 4.95
N ALA A 58 22.02 -7.65 4.76
CA ALA A 58 20.93 -8.52 4.34
C ALA A 58 20.80 -9.72 5.27
N THR A 59 19.58 -10.00 5.71
CA THR A 59 19.27 -11.16 6.55
C THR A 59 18.50 -12.21 5.75
N GLY A 60 18.95 -13.46 5.83
CA GLY A 60 18.31 -14.58 5.12
C GLY A 60 18.71 -15.94 5.65
N ARG A 61 18.11 -16.99 5.08
CA ARG A 61 18.33 -18.39 5.42
C ARG A 61 18.34 -19.20 4.12
N PRO A 62 19.46 -19.83 3.72
CA PRO A 62 20.81 -19.75 4.32
C PRO A 62 21.44 -18.35 4.15
N ALA A 63 22.69 -18.19 4.57
CA ALA A 63 23.44 -16.94 4.43
C ALA A 63 23.34 -16.31 3.02
N PRO A 64 22.83 -15.07 2.89
CA PRO A 64 22.67 -14.44 1.58
C PRO A 64 24.02 -14.00 1.00
N THR A 65 24.14 -14.07 -0.32
CA THR A 65 25.18 -13.31 -1.03
C THR A 65 24.72 -11.86 -1.15
N VAL A 66 25.57 -10.92 -0.74
CA VAL A 66 25.36 -9.47 -0.85
C VAL A 66 26.28 -8.91 -1.94
N THR A 67 25.78 -8.01 -2.76
CA THR A 67 26.52 -7.34 -3.84
C THR A 67 26.13 -5.86 -3.91
N LEU A 68 27.12 -4.97 -3.82
CA LEU A 68 26.96 -3.52 -4.00
C LEU A 68 27.07 -3.14 -5.48
N SER A 69 26.26 -2.19 -5.91
CA SER A 69 26.24 -1.63 -7.27
C SER A 69 26.21 -0.09 -7.23
N VAL A 70 26.66 0.56 -8.30
CA VAL A 70 26.58 2.02 -8.45
C VAL A 70 26.23 2.38 -9.89
N SER A 71 25.40 3.41 -10.04
CA SER A 71 24.81 3.83 -11.32
C SER A 71 25.75 4.61 -12.25
N GLN A 72 26.83 5.19 -11.72
CA GLN A 72 27.73 6.10 -12.44
C GLN A 72 29.07 5.42 -12.75
N GLN A 73 29.56 5.57 -13.98
CA GLN A 73 30.76 4.88 -14.49
C GLN A 73 32.08 5.45 -13.95
N ASP A 74 32.09 6.72 -13.53
CA ASP A 74 33.26 7.39 -12.93
C ASP A 74 33.52 6.94 -11.48
N LEU A 75 32.65 6.12 -10.89
CA LEU A 75 32.66 5.76 -9.48
C LEU A 75 33.04 4.30 -9.26
N SER A 76 33.93 4.05 -8.29
CA SER A 76 34.41 2.71 -7.99
C SER A 76 34.37 2.39 -6.50
N PHE A 77 33.84 1.23 -6.17
CA PHE A 77 34.00 0.65 -4.84
C PHE A 77 35.41 0.07 -4.65
N SER A 78 35.99 0.35 -3.50
CA SER A 78 37.25 -0.22 -3.01
C SER A 78 37.09 -0.70 -1.57
N GLN A 79 38.13 -1.34 -1.01
CA GLN A 79 38.19 -1.74 0.40
C GLN A 79 36.97 -2.56 0.88
N TYR A 80 36.50 -3.49 0.04
CA TYR A 80 35.42 -4.42 0.39
C TYR A 80 35.75 -5.22 1.65
N ASN A 81 34.84 -5.20 2.62
CA ASN A 81 34.87 -6.05 3.81
C ASN A 81 33.48 -6.67 4.01
N THR A 82 33.42 -7.99 4.23
CA THR A 82 32.16 -8.71 4.43
C THR A 82 32.21 -9.50 5.72
N VAL A 83 31.25 -9.23 6.61
CA VAL A 83 31.04 -9.98 7.86
C VAL A 83 29.73 -10.76 7.78
N SER A 84 29.69 -11.92 8.45
CA SER A 84 28.51 -12.79 8.51
C SER A 84 28.27 -13.21 9.95
N VAL A 85 27.05 -13.01 10.44
CA VAL A 85 26.62 -13.33 11.81
C VAL A 85 25.44 -14.29 11.76
N SER A 86 25.54 -15.39 12.51
CA SER A 86 24.41 -16.31 12.74
C SER A 86 23.51 -15.78 13.86
N ASN A 87 22.23 -15.60 13.57
CA ASN A 87 21.23 -15.14 14.52
C ASN A 87 20.61 -16.31 15.31
N THR A 88 19.99 -16.01 16.45
CA THR A 88 19.32 -17.01 17.31
C THR A 88 18.08 -17.63 16.67
N ASN A 89 17.49 -16.99 15.66
CA ASN A 89 16.35 -17.48 14.88
C ASN A 89 16.76 -18.35 13.66
N ALA A 90 17.96 -18.94 13.67
CA ALA A 90 18.54 -19.74 12.58
C ALA A 90 18.69 -19.02 11.22
N THR A 91 18.51 -17.69 11.16
CA THR A 91 18.91 -16.87 10.01
C THR A 91 20.37 -16.42 10.12
N PHE A 92 20.90 -15.89 9.02
CA PHE A 92 22.21 -15.28 8.93
C PHE A 92 22.07 -13.86 8.41
N THR A 93 22.70 -12.90 9.09
CA THR A 93 22.86 -11.53 8.61
C THR A 93 24.25 -11.38 8.02
N VAL A 94 24.33 -11.01 6.75
CA VAL A 94 25.57 -10.71 6.04
C VAL A 94 25.62 -9.21 5.79
N THR A 95 26.66 -8.56 6.29
CA THR A 95 26.92 -7.14 6.08
C THR A 95 28.16 -6.97 5.24
N THR A 96 28.05 -6.28 4.10
CA THR A 96 29.18 -5.91 3.24
C THR A 96 29.34 -4.40 3.24
N THR A 97 30.53 -3.94 3.62
CA THR A 97 30.94 -2.54 3.55
C THR A 97 31.97 -2.32 2.43
N ALA A 98 31.93 -1.16 1.78
CA ALA A 98 32.93 -0.74 0.82
C ALA A 98 33.08 0.78 0.81
N VAL A 99 34.27 1.27 0.45
CA VAL A 99 34.53 2.70 0.24
C VAL A 99 34.22 3.03 -1.22
N LEU A 100 33.23 3.89 -1.45
CA LEU A 100 32.91 4.44 -2.75
C LEU A 100 33.76 5.69 -2.97
N SER A 101 34.80 5.57 -3.80
CA SER A 101 35.66 6.70 -4.15
C SER A 101 35.08 7.41 -5.38
N GLY A 102 34.85 8.72 -5.25
CA GLY A 102 34.46 9.60 -6.35
C GLY A 102 33.20 10.44 -6.10
N SER A 103 33.36 11.75 -6.31
CA SER A 103 32.33 12.78 -6.46
C SER A 103 31.31 12.96 -5.32
N ARG A 104 31.38 14.13 -4.69
CA ARG A 104 30.31 14.76 -3.90
C ARG A 104 29.22 15.30 -4.82
N LYS A 105 28.52 14.42 -5.53
CA LYS A 105 27.40 14.75 -6.45
C LYS A 105 26.10 14.25 -5.85
N HIS A 106 25.16 15.17 -5.60
CA HIS A 106 23.80 14.94 -5.04
C HIS A 106 22.85 14.08 -5.91
N SER A 107 23.37 13.20 -6.76
CA SER A 107 22.62 12.35 -7.70
C SER A 107 23.24 10.95 -7.87
N THR A 108 24.15 10.55 -6.98
CA THR A 108 24.71 9.20 -6.96
C THR A 108 23.68 8.21 -6.41
N GLN A 109 23.16 7.35 -7.28
CA GLN A 109 22.36 6.20 -6.87
C GLN A 109 23.30 5.01 -6.59
N VAL A 110 23.27 4.53 -5.35
CA VAL A 110 23.95 3.34 -4.84
C VAL A 110 22.93 2.22 -4.68
N GLY A 111 23.25 1.03 -5.18
CA GLY A 111 22.43 -0.15 -5.04
C GLY A 111 23.04 -1.19 -4.10
N CYS A 112 22.17 -1.95 -3.45
CA CYS A 112 22.53 -3.22 -2.87
C CYS A 112 21.55 -4.31 -3.29
N ALA A 113 22.11 -5.37 -3.84
CA ALA A 113 21.44 -6.60 -4.24
C ALA A 113 21.76 -7.73 -3.25
N ALA A 114 20.76 -8.52 -2.89
CA ALA A 114 20.88 -9.68 -2.04
C ALA A 114 20.18 -10.91 -2.68
N ARG A 115 20.77 -12.10 -2.48
CA ARG A 115 20.26 -13.37 -3.05
C ARG A 115 20.54 -14.58 -2.17
N VAL A 116 19.62 -15.54 -2.20
CA VAL A 116 19.77 -16.94 -1.73
C VAL A 116 19.30 -17.89 -2.84
N LEU A 117 19.67 -19.16 -2.77
CA LEU A 117 19.64 -20.10 -3.92
C LEU A 117 18.29 -20.26 -4.64
N SER A 118 17.15 -20.14 -3.95
CA SER A 118 15.82 -20.26 -4.60
C SER A 118 14.74 -19.35 -4.00
N ALA A 119 15.13 -18.21 -3.43
CA ALA A 119 14.20 -17.11 -3.15
C ALA A 119 14.37 -16.00 -4.22
N PRO A 120 13.39 -15.10 -4.41
CA PRO A 120 13.51 -13.98 -5.33
C PRO A 120 14.71 -13.09 -5.01
N HIS A 121 15.38 -12.59 -6.05
CA HIS A 121 16.37 -11.52 -5.94
C HIS A 121 15.72 -10.27 -5.33
N ARG A 122 16.39 -9.64 -4.36
CA ARG A 122 15.97 -8.34 -3.80
C ARG A 122 17.07 -7.33 -4.03
N GLU A 123 16.70 -6.15 -4.49
CA GLU A 123 17.61 -5.03 -4.73
C GLU A 123 16.98 -3.73 -4.25
N VAL A 124 17.76 -2.93 -3.53
CA VAL A 124 17.36 -1.62 -2.98
C VAL A 124 18.33 -0.58 -3.48
N MET A 125 17.80 0.56 -3.95
CA MET A 125 18.55 1.69 -4.48
C MET A 125 18.35 2.91 -3.57
N VAL A 126 19.44 3.55 -3.14
CA VAL A 126 19.44 4.75 -2.28
C VAL A 126 20.22 5.86 -2.98
N MET A 127 19.75 7.10 -2.81
CA MET A 127 20.45 8.30 -3.29
C MET A 127 21.34 8.85 -2.18
N ILE A 128 22.60 9.15 -2.50
CA ILE A 128 23.46 9.90 -1.58
C ILE A 128 22.95 11.34 -1.52
N HIS A 129 22.63 11.78 -0.30
CA HIS A 129 22.36 13.17 0.04
C HIS A 129 23.56 13.68 0.84
N ASP A 130 23.95 14.93 0.61
CA ASP A 130 24.80 15.64 1.55
C ASP A 130 23.92 16.11 2.71
N ASP A 131 24.36 15.88 3.94
CA ASP A 131 23.74 16.45 5.14
C ASP A 131 24.23 17.90 5.24
N ASP A 132 23.66 18.77 4.39
CA ASP A 132 23.81 20.22 4.52
C ASP A 132 23.24 20.60 5.89
N GLY A 133 24.12 20.94 6.83
CA GLY A 133 23.74 21.20 8.21
C GLY A 133 22.74 22.35 8.30
N ASP A 134 21.55 22.06 8.83
CA ASP A 134 20.62 23.08 9.34
C ASP A 134 21.24 23.71 10.61
N ASP A 135 22.23 24.59 10.41
CA ASP A 135 22.78 25.51 11.41
C ASP A 135 21.72 26.58 11.76
N ASP A 136 20.60 26.14 12.35
CA ASP A 136 19.49 26.98 12.78
C ASP A 136 19.84 27.61 14.15
N ASP A 137 20.70 28.64 14.11
CA ASP A 137 21.09 29.49 15.25
C ASP A 137 19.84 30.18 15.85
N GLY A 138 19.15 29.47 16.75
CA GLY A 138 17.93 29.91 17.44
C GLY A 138 18.10 29.88 18.97
N ASP A 139 18.06 31.06 19.59
CA ASP A 139 18.44 31.32 20.98
C ASP A 139 17.76 30.44 22.07
N ASP A 140 18.49 30.31 23.20
CA ASP A 140 18.09 29.58 24.42
C ASP A 140 17.00 30.32 25.23
N ASP A 141 15.94 29.59 25.63
CA ASP A 141 15.05 29.94 26.74
C ASP A 141 14.32 28.65 27.20
N GLY A 142 14.87 27.95 28.19
CA GLY A 142 14.50 26.55 28.48
C GLY A 142 13.39 26.30 29.52
N ASP A 143 12.57 25.27 29.30
CA ASP A 143 11.84 24.56 30.37
C ASP A 143 11.97 23.02 30.27
N GLY A 144 12.41 22.39 31.37
CA GLY A 144 12.82 20.98 31.36
C GLY A 144 11.73 20.00 31.79
N LEU A 145 10.80 19.63 30.90
CA LEU A 145 9.75 18.63 31.20
C LEU A 145 9.45 17.62 30.07
N ASN A 146 9.92 16.38 30.29
CA ASN A 146 9.50 15.07 29.74
C ASN A 146 9.48 14.79 28.22
N GLU A 147 9.98 13.58 27.92
CA GLU A 147 9.64 12.68 26.82
C GLU A 147 8.72 13.21 25.69
N LYS A 148 9.24 13.37 24.48
CA LYS A 148 8.48 13.00 23.26
C LYS A 148 9.36 12.72 22.04
N SER A 149 9.36 11.46 21.62
CA SER A 149 9.40 11.14 20.18
C SER A 149 8.25 11.91 19.51
N GLY A 150 8.57 12.86 18.62
CA GLY A 150 7.53 13.79 18.15
C GLY A 150 7.89 14.82 17.07
N SER A 151 9.17 15.12 16.79
CA SER A 151 9.54 16.15 15.80
C SER A 151 8.98 15.84 14.40
N TYR A 152 9.30 14.65 13.87
CA TYR A 152 8.77 14.16 12.58
C TYR A 152 7.23 14.18 12.53
N HIS A 153 6.57 13.82 13.63
CA HIS A 153 5.10 13.76 13.68
C HIS A 153 4.46 15.16 13.69
N ARG A 154 5.09 16.18 14.29
CA ARG A 154 4.60 17.57 14.23
C ARG A 154 4.71 18.12 12.81
N ASN A 155 5.87 17.97 12.16
CA ASN A 155 6.07 18.41 10.78
C ASN A 155 5.16 17.68 9.78
N LEU A 156 4.98 16.36 9.95
CA LEU A 156 4.05 15.57 9.13
C LEU A 156 2.58 16.02 9.33
N VAL A 157 2.13 16.25 10.57
CA VAL A 157 0.77 16.74 10.84
C VAL A 157 0.54 18.14 10.29
N LEU A 158 1.53 19.05 10.36
CA LEU A 158 1.43 20.38 9.76
C LEU A 158 1.30 20.29 8.23
N ARG A 159 2.13 19.48 7.55
CA ARG A 159 2.03 19.26 6.10
C ARG A 159 0.69 18.62 5.70
N ILE A 160 0.21 17.62 6.43
CA ILE A 160 -1.11 17.00 6.21
C ILE A 160 -2.24 18.02 6.43
N SER A 161 -2.15 18.84 7.47
CA SER A 161 -3.16 19.88 7.77
C SER A 161 -3.30 20.88 6.62
N VAL A 162 -2.18 21.40 6.11
CA VAL A 162 -2.16 22.32 4.95
C VAL A 162 -2.76 21.66 3.71
N ILE A 163 -2.42 20.39 3.42
CA ILE A 163 -2.99 19.64 2.30
C ILE A 163 -4.50 19.48 2.46
N VAL A 164 -4.99 19.02 3.62
CA VAL A 164 -6.43 18.83 3.88
C VAL A 164 -7.20 20.15 3.76
N VAL A 165 -6.69 21.26 4.32
CA VAL A 165 -7.31 22.58 4.17
C VAL A 165 -7.36 23.01 2.71
N SER A 166 -6.29 22.82 1.93
CA SER A 166 -6.27 23.17 0.51
C SER A 166 -7.31 22.38 -0.31
N VAL A 167 -7.44 21.07 -0.06
CA VAL A 167 -8.42 20.20 -0.72
C VAL A 167 -9.85 20.61 -0.34
N LEU A 168 -10.12 20.90 0.94
CA LEU A 168 -11.42 21.37 1.39
C LEU A 168 -11.82 22.72 0.74
N LEU A 169 -10.88 23.66 0.60
CA LEU A 169 -11.14 24.93 -0.08
C LEU A 169 -11.46 24.72 -1.56
N VAL A 170 -10.71 23.86 -2.28
CA VAL A 170 -11.00 23.50 -3.68
C VAL A 170 -12.38 22.83 -3.79
N VAL A 171 -12.72 21.88 -2.91
CA VAL A 171 -14.02 21.22 -2.93
C VAL A 171 -15.16 22.21 -2.69
N CYS A 172 -15.03 23.12 -1.74
CA CYS A 172 -16.01 24.17 -1.48
C CYS A 172 -16.16 25.15 -2.65
N VAL A 173 -15.06 25.61 -3.25
CA VAL A 173 -15.08 26.60 -4.35
C VAL A 173 -15.66 26.01 -5.64
N PHE A 174 -15.39 24.75 -5.98
CA PHE A 174 -15.86 24.15 -7.23
C PHE A 174 -17.18 23.40 -7.08
N PHE A 175 -17.34 22.53 -6.07
CA PHE A 175 -18.50 21.64 -5.99
C PHE A 175 -19.72 22.28 -5.30
N ALA A 176 -19.54 23.14 -4.30
CA ALA A 176 -20.68 23.80 -3.65
C ALA A 176 -21.53 24.67 -4.62
N PRO A 177 -20.96 25.54 -5.49
CA PRO A 177 -21.77 26.27 -6.46
C PRO A 177 -22.38 25.36 -7.53
N LEU A 178 -21.69 24.29 -7.96
CA LEU A 178 -22.28 23.31 -8.89
C LEU A 178 -23.50 22.61 -8.27
N ILE A 179 -23.40 22.16 -7.01
CA ILE A 179 -24.52 21.57 -6.25
C ILE A 179 -25.66 22.58 -6.10
N PHE A 180 -25.35 23.84 -5.75
CA PHE A 180 -26.35 24.91 -5.61
C PHE A 180 -27.05 25.25 -6.94
N LEU A 181 -26.33 25.26 -8.05
CA LEU A 181 -26.90 25.45 -9.40
C LEU A 181 -27.79 24.28 -9.81
N GLN A 182 -27.38 23.03 -9.53
CA GLN A 182 -28.22 21.84 -9.78
C GLN A 182 -29.48 21.85 -8.90
N LEU A 183 -29.38 22.25 -7.63
CA LEU A 183 -30.52 22.44 -6.74
C LEU A 183 -31.46 23.54 -7.27
N ARG A 184 -30.95 24.71 -7.68
CA ARG A 184 -31.77 25.76 -8.32
C ARG A 184 -32.46 25.26 -9.59
N LYS A 185 -31.76 24.53 -10.45
CA LYS A 185 -32.31 23.92 -11.68
C LYS A 185 -33.44 22.92 -11.36
N LYS A 186 -33.28 22.11 -10.30
CA LYS A 186 -34.30 21.17 -9.81
C LYS A 186 -35.52 21.88 -9.19
N THR A 187 -35.32 22.99 -8.48
CA THR A 187 -36.41 23.83 -7.97
C THR A 187 -37.17 24.53 -9.10
N GLN A 188 -36.46 25.05 -10.11
CA GLN A 188 -37.07 25.75 -11.24
C GLN A 188 -37.89 24.82 -12.13
N SER A 189 -37.40 23.61 -12.42
CA SER A 189 -38.19 22.59 -13.14
C SER A 189 -39.39 22.12 -12.33
N SER A 190 -39.26 21.95 -11.01
CA SER A 190 -40.38 21.62 -10.13
C SER A 190 -41.46 22.72 -10.09
N LEU A 191 -41.06 24.00 -10.08
CA LEU A 191 -42.00 25.13 -10.08
C LEU A 191 -42.75 25.22 -11.41
N SER A 192 -42.02 25.19 -12.53
CA SER A 192 -42.60 25.21 -13.88
C SER A 192 -43.57 24.05 -14.11
N HIS A 193 -43.22 22.84 -13.67
CA HIS A 193 -44.13 21.69 -13.78
C HIS A 193 -45.40 21.89 -12.94
N ARG A 194 -45.27 22.44 -11.72
CA ARG A 194 -46.42 22.76 -10.85
C ARG A 194 -47.34 23.83 -11.45
N GLU A 195 -46.81 24.77 -12.24
CA GLU A 195 -47.63 25.74 -12.98
C GLU A 195 -48.36 25.10 -14.15
N THR A 196 -47.69 24.25 -14.95
CA THR A 196 -48.38 23.49 -16.02
C THR A 196 -49.48 22.58 -15.50
N VAL A 197 -49.28 21.93 -14.34
CA VAL A 197 -50.31 21.09 -13.70
C VAL A 197 -51.50 21.94 -13.24
N LYS A 198 -51.27 23.10 -12.61
CA LYS A 198 -52.37 24.01 -12.22
C LYS A 198 -53.19 24.52 -13.40
N ILE A 199 -52.53 24.88 -14.51
CA ILE A 199 -53.22 25.32 -15.73
C ILE A 199 -54.09 24.19 -16.27
N LEU A 200 -53.56 22.96 -16.31
CA LEU A 200 -54.31 21.78 -16.73
C LEU A 200 -55.48 21.45 -15.79
N GLU A 201 -55.31 21.55 -14.47
CA GLU A 201 -56.40 21.39 -13.48
C GLU A 201 -57.53 22.41 -13.66
N ILE A 202 -57.21 23.66 -14.03
CA ILE A 202 -58.21 24.69 -14.34
C ILE A 202 -58.95 24.32 -15.64
N THR A 203 -58.22 23.97 -16.70
CA THR A 203 -58.81 23.55 -17.98
C THR A 203 -59.67 22.28 -17.85
N ILE A 204 -59.31 21.34 -16.97
CA ILE A 204 -60.14 20.16 -16.69
C ILE A 204 -61.41 20.56 -15.93
N ARG A 205 -61.32 21.47 -14.96
CA ARG A 205 -62.47 21.89 -14.14
C ARG A 205 -63.55 22.61 -14.95
N ASP A 206 -63.16 23.56 -15.80
CA ASP A 206 -64.10 24.27 -16.69
C ASP A 206 -64.84 23.30 -17.64
N ASN A 207 -64.16 22.25 -18.10
CA ASN A 207 -64.77 21.20 -18.93
C ASN A 207 -65.67 20.22 -18.15
N GLN A 208 -65.52 20.12 -16.82
CA GLN A 208 -66.19 19.10 -16.01
C GLN A 208 -67.48 19.59 -15.31
N GLU A 209 -67.79 20.88 -15.35
CA GLU A 209 -69.05 21.40 -14.79
C GLU A 209 -70.30 21.09 -15.65
N HIS A 210 -70.12 20.55 -16.87
CA HIS A 210 -71.21 20.43 -17.85
C HIS A 210 -71.98 19.08 -17.86
N GLU A 211 -71.47 17.97 -17.30
CA GLU A 211 -72.15 16.64 -17.39
C GLU A 211 -72.13 15.76 -16.12
N THR A 212 -73.29 15.18 -15.80
CA THR A 212 -73.59 14.23 -14.70
C THR A 212 -74.92 13.48 -15.00
N PRO A 213 -75.34 12.37 -14.32
CA PRO A 213 -74.69 11.43 -13.38
C PRO A 213 -74.99 9.90 -13.64
N SER A 214 -74.78 9.04 -12.61
CA SER A 214 -75.19 7.61 -12.37
C SER A 214 -74.22 6.47 -12.83
N VAL A 215 -73.82 5.42 -12.05
CA VAL A 215 -74.32 4.59 -10.90
C VAL A 215 -75.27 3.46 -11.34
N ASN A 216 -75.17 2.15 -10.95
CA ASN A 216 -74.55 1.37 -9.83
C ASN A 216 -73.74 0.13 -10.35
N GLN A 217 -72.94 -0.71 -9.64
CA GLN A 217 -72.75 -1.21 -8.24
C GLN A 217 -73.63 -2.45 -7.84
N SER A 218 -73.18 -3.60 -7.28
CA SER A 218 -71.85 -4.29 -7.12
C SER A 218 -72.01 -5.68 -6.42
N GLU A 219 -71.16 -6.71 -6.63
CA GLU A 219 -71.08 -7.93 -5.78
C GLU A 219 -69.66 -8.55 -5.65
N ASN A 220 -69.39 -9.36 -4.61
CA ASN A 220 -68.08 -10.00 -4.32
C ASN A 220 -68.26 -11.30 -3.47
N ARG A 221 -67.45 -12.36 -3.67
CA ARG A 221 -67.61 -13.63 -2.90
C ARG A 221 -66.31 -14.46 -2.74
N LEU A 222 -66.10 -15.00 -1.54
CA LEU A 222 -64.91 -15.75 -1.10
C LEU A 222 -64.73 -17.15 -1.72
N LYS A 223 -63.48 -17.65 -1.75
CA LYS A 223 -63.14 -19.03 -1.34
C LYS A 223 -61.68 -19.19 -0.88
N LYS A 224 -61.40 -20.30 -0.19
CA LYS A 224 -60.16 -20.62 0.57
C LYS A 224 -59.82 -22.11 0.38
N TRP A 225 -58.54 -22.48 0.40
CA TRP A 225 -58.11 -23.90 0.48
C TRP A 225 -56.82 -24.11 1.31
N ARG A 226 -56.44 -25.36 1.58
CA ARG A 226 -55.28 -25.79 2.41
C ARG A 226 -54.49 -26.93 1.70
N PRO A 227 -53.23 -27.22 2.08
CA PRO A 227 -52.42 -28.23 1.39
C PRO A 227 -52.81 -29.69 1.75
N PRO A 228 -52.45 -30.68 0.92
CA PRO A 228 -52.58 -32.11 1.21
C PRO A 228 -51.39 -32.69 2.00
N GLU A 229 -51.55 -33.91 2.51
CA GLU A 229 -50.55 -34.65 3.30
C GLU A 229 -49.85 -35.80 2.53
N THR A 230 -48.88 -36.38 3.23
CA THR A 230 -47.97 -37.50 2.91
C THR A 230 -48.52 -38.69 2.13
N ASN A 231 -47.61 -39.36 1.42
CA ASN A 231 -47.42 -40.82 1.52
C ASN A 231 -45.92 -41.15 1.44
#